data_AF-A0A1F7ZT06-F1
#
_entry.id   AF-A0A1F7ZT06-F1
#
_cell.length_a   1.000
_cell.length_b   1.000
_cell.length_c   1.000
_cell.angle_alpha   90.00
_cell.angle_beta   90.00
_cell.angle_gamma   90.00
#
_symmetry.space_group_name_H-M   'P 1'
#
loop_
_entity.id
_entity.type
_entity.pdbx_description
1 polymer ?
#
loop_
_entity_poly.entity_id
_entity_poly.type
_entity_poly.pdbx_seq_one_letter_code
_entity_poly.pdbx_strand_id
1 'polypeptide(L)'
;MGRLMRPTALQIVILALTAVLGVSIWSLWLGVNSDRDNIHPLLNHLIPAGHCACQASTIFKCDNCLQCPAQPFLDTTSSSFAPPTRSVFNPFEYSYNETQCTTLFPGLFEDPLRAQLFWTARHGISRADIDNINMVDGMARVAVYQGRLYVHRALAKGEDHRRKILGILSSIHRALVSAPHAIPDTEIIFSVEDKLEDIAGPDHPLWVLARKATEESVWLMPDFGFWSWGHIDSRIGPYDEVVKHVEKDELPWEEKQDKLVWRGKLSFAPKLRRTLLEIARNYAWGDVKEVEWKNKANYLSMEKHCDYRFIAHVEGRSYSASLKYRQACRSVVVIHKLQYIQHHHYLLVSSGPQQNFVQVERDWTDLPHKIQELLDDPAKARMIADNNVKVFRERYLTPAADACYWRALLLGWATASPEITDTISDPTSALNRGIRLSIQTSTKSTAKPGEFPYQVSLQTNSPTCGGSIIDPKHILTTAQCVRGMKASSIKVRAGSLRQDSGGQFVTVVKNIQHPDYDYNTAKHDIAVLELQSSLEFGPDVSAVELSASEADTPATKAKGLVGGWGATSYGRGGPTNLRFTEVSIVDHKRCVSAYSGSSGVDDVNICAGVEVGGRDAC
;
A
#
# COMPACT_ATOMS: atom_id res chain seq x y z
N MET A 1 4.15 -12.92 -82.48
CA MET A 1 4.82 -12.72 -81.18
C MET A 1 4.23 -11.48 -80.52
N GLY A 2 3.40 -11.68 -79.49
CA GLY A 2 2.59 -10.62 -78.88
C GLY A 2 3.44 -9.53 -78.22
N ARG A 3 3.28 -8.28 -78.65
CA ARG A 3 3.81 -7.11 -77.97
C ARG A 3 3.05 -6.94 -76.65
N LEU A 4 3.71 -7.16 -75.52
CA LEU A 4 3.23 -6.68 -74.23
C LEU A 4 3.07 -5.15 -74.33
N MET A 5 1.82 -4.68 -74.28
CA MET A 5 1.53 -3.26 -74.19
C MET A 5 2.09 -2.75 -72.85
N ARG A 6 3.06 -1.82 -72.92
CA ARG A 6 3.56 -1.11 -71.74
C ARG A 6 2.42 -0.25 -71.18
N PRO A 7 2.12 -0.36 -69.87
CA PRO A 7 1.05 0.42 -69.29
C PRO A 7 1.35 1.91 -69.41
N THR A 8 0.34 2.70 -69.75
CA THR A 8 0.45 4.17 -69.81
C THR A 8 0.69 4.73 -68.41
N ALA A 9 1.27 5.94 -68.32
CA ALA A 9 1.55 6.58 -67.01
C ALA A 9 0.29 6.64 -66.11
N LEU A 10 -0.89 6.82 -66.71
CA LEU A 10 -2.17 6.79 -66.01
C LEU A 10 -2.52 5.41 -65.44
N GLN A 11 -2.21 4.31 -66.15
CA GLN A 11 -2.42 2.95 -65.66
C GLN A 11 -1.48 2.61 -64.50
N ILE A 12 -0.26 3.14 -64.50
CA ILE A 12 0.69 2.98 -63.39
C ILE A 12 0.17 3.71 -62.14
N VAL A 13 -0.37 4.92 -62.30
CA VAL A 13 -0.96 5.70 -61.20
C VAL A 13 -2.20 5.01 -60.61
N ILE A 14 -3.08 4.47 -61.46
CA ILE A 14 -4.28 3.75 -61.00
C ILE A 14 -3.88 2.46 -60.25
N LEU A 15 -2.91 1.71 -60.76
CA LEU A 15 -2.38 0.51 -60.08
C LEU A 15 -1.71 0.83 -58.75
N ALA A 16 -1.00 1.95 -58.65
CA ALA A 16 -0.42 2.41 -57.40
C ALA A 16 -1.50 2.82 -56.38
N LEU A 17 -2.53 3.55 -56.81
CA LEU A 17 -3.65 3.94 -55.96
C LEU A 17 -4.46 2.74 -55.46
N THR A 18 -4.73 1.75 -56.33
CA THR A 18 -5.45 0.53 -55.91
C THR A 18 -4.60 -0.35 -55.01
N ALA A 19 -3.28 -0.40 -55.19
CA ALA A 19 -2.37 -1.08 -54.27
C ALA A 19 -2.32 -0.39 -52.90
N VAL A 20 -2.26 0.94 -52.86
CA VAL A 20 -2.30 1.71 -51.60
C VAL A 20 -3.65 1.54 -50.89
N LEU A 21 -4.76 1.57 -51.62
CA LEU A 21 -6.09 1.28 -51.05
C LEU A 21 -6.18 -0.17 -50.56
N GLY A 22 -5.63 -1.13 -51.30
CA GLY A 22 -5.59 -2.54 -50.94
C GLY A 22 -4.76 -2.80 -49.69
N VAL A 23 -3.57 -2.18 -49.59
CA VAL A 23 -2.73 -2.22 -48.37
C VAL A 23 -3.44 -1.53 -47.22
N SER A 24 -4.10 -0.39 -47.45
CA SER A 24 -4.86 0.31 -46.41
C SER A 24 -6.04 -0.54 -45.90
N ILE A 25 -6.81 -1.16 -46.80
CA ILE A 25 -7.91 -2.07 -46.47
C ILE A 25 -7.38 -3.34 -45.80
N TRP A 26 -6.25 -3.88 -46.23
CA TRP A 26 -5.64 -5.07 -45.64
C TRP A 26 -5.03 -4.78 -44.26
N SER A 27 -4.39 -3.63 -44.07
CA SER A 27 -3.92 -3.13 -42.77
C SER A 27 -5.07 -2.78 -41.84
N LEU A 28 -6.17 -2.22 -42.37
CA LEU A 28 -7.42 -2.03 -41.64
C LEU A 28 -8.02 -3.38 -41.26
N TRP A 29 -8.10 -4.36 -42.17
CA TRP A 29 -8.61 -5.71 -41.90
C TRP A 29 -7.75 -6.45 -40.87
N LEU A 30 -6.41 -6.39 -40.97
CA LEU A 30 -5.49 -6.93 -39.96
C LEU A 30 -5.61 -6.21 -38.62
N GLY A 31 -5.81 -4.89 -38.61
CA GLY A 31 -6.08 -4.14 -37.37
C GLY A 31 -7.46 -4.41 -36.77
N VAL A 32 -8.45 -4.77 -37.60
CA VAL A 32 -9.86 -5.04 -37.24
C VAL A 32 -10.07 -6.49 -36.78
N ASN A 33 -9.29 -7.44 -37.31
CA ASN A 33 -9.45 -8.89 -37.06
C ASN A 33 -8.34 -9.52 -36.21
N SER A 34 -7.34 -8.75 -35.75
CA SER A 34 -6.26 -9.26 -34.91
C SER A 34 -6.51 -8.94 -33.44
N ASP A 35 -6.33 -9.92 -32.55
CA ASP A 35 -6.26 -9.73 -31.09
C ASP A 35 -4.99 -8.98 -30.64
N ARG A 36 -4.43 -8.12 -31.50
CA ARG A 36 -3.21 -7.35 -31.20
C ARG A 36 -3.52 -6.14 -30.35
N ASP A 37 -2.61 -5.90 -29.42
CA ASP A 37 -2.78 -5.11 -28.22
C ASP A 37 -2.91 -3.58 -28.38
N ASN A 38 -2.91 -3.02 -29.60
CA ASN A 38 -2.94 -1.57 -29.81
C ASN A 38 -3.77 -1.18 -31.05
N ILE A 39 -4.85 -0.41 -30.84
CA ILE A 39 -5.62 0.27 -31.90
C ILE A 39 -5.66 1.78 -31.60
N HIS A 40 -5.47 2.61 -32.63
CA HIS A 40 -5.36 4.07 -32.55
C HIS A 40 -6.67 4.76 -32.12
N PRO A 41 -6.64 5.83 -31.29
CA PRO A 41 -7.83 6.41 -30.64
C PRO A 41 -8.96 6.93 -31.57
N LEU A 42 -8.64 7.28 -32.82
CA LEU A 42 -9.61 7.78 -33.82
C LEU A 42 -10.60 6.70 -34.30
N LEU A 43 -10.28 5.42 -34.14
CA LEU A 43 -11.08 4.28 -34.62
C LEU A 43 -12.13 3.80 -33.59
N ASN A 44 -12.30 4.53 -32.49
CA ASN A 44 -13.10 4.12 -31.32
C ASN A 44 -14.62 4.41 -31.41
N HIS A 45 -15.10 5.06 -32.48
CA HIS A 45 -16.47 5.56 -32.56
C HIS A 45 -17.38 4.92 -33.62
N LEU A 46 -16.88 3.92 -34.36
CA LEU A 46 -17.64 3.30 -35.45
C LEU A 46 -17.38 1.80 -35.45
N ILE A 47 -18.43 0.99 -35.19
CA ILE A 47 -18.67 -0.41 -35.62
C ILE A 47 -18.74 -1.47 -34.49
N PRO A 48 -19.67 -2.47 -34.61
CA PRO A 48 -20.05 -3.46 -33.59
C PRO A 48 -19.32 -4.82 -33.71
N ALA A 49 -19.58 -5.69 -32.74
CA ALA A 49 -18.94 -6.98 -32.43
C ALA A 49 -18.86 -8.06 -33.53
N GLY A 50 -17.80 -8.88 -33.46
CA GLY A 50 -17.57 -10.14 -34.20
C GLY A 50 -16.57 -11.08 -33.47
N HIS A 51 -16.82 -12.39 -33.56
CA HIS A 51 -16.39 -13.51 -32.68
C HIS A 51 -14.97 -14.14 -32.87
N CYS A 52 -14.57 -14.89 -31.83
CA CYS A 52 -13.65 -16.07 -31.73
C CYS A 52 -12.12 -15.90 -31.63
N ALA A 53 -11.51 -16.33 -30.50
CA ALA A 53 -10.91 -17.67 -30.29
C ALA A 53 -10.03 -17.74 -28.99
N CYS A 54 -10.17 -18.85 -28.25
CA CYS A 54 -9.57 -19.12 -26.94
C CYS A 54 -8.17 -19.75 -27.00
N GLN A 55 -7.23 -19.23 -26.20
CA GLN A 55 -6.07 -19.99 -25.68
C GLN A 55 -5.44 -19.31 -24.45
N ALA A 56 -6.20 -19.11 -23.37
CA ALA A 56 -5.68 -18.63 -22.09
C ALA A 56 -6.66 -18.99 -20.97
N SER A 57 -6.33 -19.99 -20.16
CA SER A 57 -7.02 -20.21 -18.88
C SER A 57 -6.02 -19.97 -17.76
N THR A 58 -6.28 -18.95 -16.94
CA THR A 58 -5.50 -18.57 -15.75
C THR A 58 -6.04 -19.19 -14.46
N ILE A 59 -6.82 -20.28 -14.57
CA ILE A 59 -7.31 -21.03 -13.41
C ILE A 59 -6.40 -22.23 -13.18
N PHE A 60 -5.69 -22.19 -12.07
CA PHE A 60 -4.90 -23.30 -11.56
C PHE A 60 -5.86 -24.27 -10.85
N LYS A 61 -6.26 -25.35 -11.52
CA LYS A 61 -6.77 -26.54 -10.82
C LYS A 61 -5.55 -27.35 -10.40
N CYS A 62 -5.43 -27.70 -9.13
CA CYS A 62 -4.32 -28.53 -8.61
C CYS A 62 -4.09 -29.80 -9.45
N ASP A 63 -5.15 -30.34 -10.05
CA ASP A 63 -5.11 -31.58 -10.82
C ASP A 63 -4.41 -31.44 -12.19
N ASN A 64 -4.20 -30.23 -12.71
CA ASN A 64 -3.75 -30.00 -14.09
C ASN A 64 -2.34 -29.41 -14.22
N CYS A 65 -1.65 -29.07 -13.13
CA CYS A 65 -0.40 -28.30 -13.23
C CYS A 65 0.86 -28.96 -12.66
N LEU A 66 0.82 -30.16 -12.09
CA LEU A 66 2.05 -30.87 -11.69
C LEU A 66 1.91 -32.37 -11.89
N GLN A 67 2.80 -32.97 -12.69
CA GLN A 67 3.33 -34.28 -12.32
C GLN A 67 3.98 -34.10 -10.95
N CYS A 68 3.25 -34.41 -9.89
CA CYS A 68 3.82 -34.51 -8.56
C CYS A 68 4.98 -35.52 -8.64
N PRO A 69 6.24 -35.14 -8.32
CA PRO A 69 7.22 -36.13 -7.96
C PRO A 69 6.71 -36.76 -6.67
N ALA A 70 6.16 -37.97 -6.78
CA ALA A 70 5.98 -38.83 -5.63
C ALA A 70 7.37 -39.09 -5.06
N GLN A 71 7.66 -38.57 -3.87
CA GLN A 71 8.67 -39.11 -2.96
C GLN A 71 8.21 -38.87 -1.50
N PRO A 72 8.63 -39.76 -0.59
CA PRO A 72 7.73 -40.39 0.37
C PRO A 72 7.47 -39.52 1.59
N PHE A 73 6.21 -39.50 2.02
CA PHE A 73 5.86 -39.15 3.38
C PHE A 73 6.67 -40.04 4.33
N LEU A 74 7.51 -39.42 5.15
CA LEU A 74 8.02 -40.04 6.37
C LEU A 74 6.83 -40.22 7.31
N ASP A 75 6.33 -41.45 7.36
CA ASP A 75 5.56 -41.96 8.48
C ASP A 75 6.38 -41.73 9.76
N THR A 76 5.91 -40.80 10.59
CA THR A 76 6.24 -40.79 12.01
C THR A 76 4.93 -40.70 12.79
N THR A 77 4.41 -41.89 13.08
CA THR A 77 3.53 -42.10 14.22
C THR A 77 4.27 -41.73 15.51
N SER A 78 3.52 -41.20 16.49
CA SER A 78 3.94 -40.93 17.87
C SER A 78 4.90 -39.74 18.10
N SER A 79 4.33 -38.55 18.23
CA SER A 79 4.75 -37.60 19.27
C SER A 79 3.60 -36.69 19.66
N SER A 80 3.21 -36.76 20.94
CA SER A 80 2.20 -35.91 21.57
C SER A 80 2.73 -34.47 21.65
N PHE A 81 2.54 -33.69 20.59
CA PHE A 81 2.61 -32.24 20.67
C PHE A 81 1.20 -31.70 20.90
N ALA A 82 0.99 -31.12 22.08
CA ALA A 82 -0.19 -30.31 22.34
C ALA A 82 -0.34 -29.27 21.22
N PRO A 83 -1.55 -29.05 20.69
CA PRO A 83 -1.75 -28.08 19.63
C PRO A 83 -1.28 -26.71 20.13
N PRO A 84 -0.42 -25.98 19.37
CA PRO A 84 -0.08 -24.62 19.74
C PRO A 84 -1.39 -23.85 19.85
N THR A 85 -1.58 -23.21 21.00
CA THR A 85 -2.71 -22.31 21.29
C THR A 85 -2.97 -21.46 20.05
N ARG A 86 -4.19 -21.54 19.48
CA ARG A 86 -4.63 -20.76 18.31
C ARG A 86 -4.20 -19.30 18.49
N SER A 87 -3.11 -18.90 17.85
CA SER A 87 -2.76 -17.49 17.70
C SER A 87 -3.89 -16.89 16.88
N VAL A 88 -4.66 -15.99 17.47
CA VAL A 88 -5.71 -15.27 16.76
C VAL A 88 -5.04 -14.58 15.56
N PHE A 89 -5.53 -14.88 14.35
CA PHE A 89 -5.07 -14.20 13.14
C PHE A 89 -5.35 -12.70 13.27
N ASN A 90 -4.32 -11.87 13.09
CA ASN A 90 -4.41 -10.42 13.11
C ASN A 90 -4.07 -9.90 11.69
N PRO A 91 -5.02 -9.30 10.96
CA PRO A 91 -4.79 -8.82 9.60
C PRO A 91 -3.79 -7.65 9.52
N PHE A 92 -3.47 -7.00 10.65
CA PHE A 92 -2.53 -5.88 10.72
C PHE A 92 -1.16 -6.26 11.29
N GLU A 93 -0.91 -7.55 11.54
CA GLU A 93 0.37 -8.04 12.03
C GLU A 93 1.38 -8.21 10.90
N TYR A 94 2.38 -7.33 10.85
CA TYR A 94 3.41 -7.35 9.81
C TYR A 94 4.54 -8.34 10.11
N SER A 95 4.75 -8.75 11.37
CA SER A 95 5.93 -9.49 11.81
C SER A 95 5.76 -11.00 11.95
N TYR A 96 4.75 -11.59 11.29
CA TYR A 96 4.63 -13.04 11.21
C TYR A 96 5.91 -13.66 10.61
N ASN A 97 6.42 -14.70 11.27
CA ASN A 97 7.55 -15.48 10.76
C ASN A 97 7.14 -16.38 9.58
N GLU A 98 8.12 -17.00 8.96
CA GLU A 98 7.96 -17.77 7.72
C GLU A 98 6.98 -18.93 7.90
N THR A 99 7.06 -19.66 9.02
CA THR A 99 6.14 -20.75 9.36
C THR A 99 4.72 -20.23 9.60
N GLN A 100 4.57 -19.10 10.27
CA GLN A 100 3.27 -18.46 10.45
C GLN A 100 2.69 -17.98 9.12
N CYS A 101 3.49 -17.33 8.26
CA CYS A 101 3.06 -16.89 6.93
C CYS A 101 2.55 -18.06 6.09
N THR A 102 3.31 -19.16 5.97
CA THR A 102 2.91 -20.34 5.19
C THR A 102 1.68 -21.04 5.75
N THR A 103 1.54 -21.11 7.08
CA THR A 103 0.37 -21.69 7.75
C THR A 103 -0.88 -20.82 7.59
N LEU A 104 -0.73 -19.49 7.67
CA LEU A 104 -1.85 -18.55 7.62
C LEU A 104 -2.31 -18.27 6.19
N PHE A 105 -1.43 -18.35 5.19
CA PHE A 105 -1.72 -17.97 3.81
C PHE A 105 -1.37 -19.08 2.79
N PRO A 106 -1.98 -20.27 2.89
CA PRO A 106 -1.76 -21.32 1.89
C PRO A 106 -2.17 -20.86 0.48
N GLY A 107 -1.35 -21.18 -0.52
CA GLY A 107 -1.56 -20.79 -1.92
C GLY A 107 -1.19 -19.34 -2.26
N LEU A 108 -0.82 -18.50 -1.29
CA LEU A 108 -0.41 -17.11 -1.56
C LEU A 108 0.98 -17.03 -2.21
N PHE A 109 1.87 -18.01 -1.95
CA PHE A 109 3.28 -17.97 -2.34
C PHE A 109 3.61 -18.79 -3.59
N GLU A 110 2.60 -19.17 -4.37
CA GLU A 110 2.76 -20.01 -5.57
C GLU A 110 3.64 -19.35 -6.64
N ASP A 111 3.48 -18.03 -6.91
CA ASP A 111 4.30 -17.37 -7.93
C ASP A 111 5.77 -17.18 -7.51
N PRO A 112 6.10 -16.72 -6.29
CA PRO A 112 7.48 -16.69 -5.81
C PRO A 112 8.15 -18.08 -5.89
N LEU A 113 7.44 -19.14 -5.46
CA LEU A 113 7.97 -20.50 -5.53
C LEU A 113 8.20 -20.96 -6.97
N ARG A 114 7.23 -20.71 -7.87
CA ARG A 114 7.37 -21.02 -9.30
C ARG A 114 8.58 -20.31 -9.92
N ALA A 115 8.73 -19.01 -9.67
CA ALA A 115 9.83 -18.23 -10.22
C ALA A 115 11.19 -18.70 -9.69
N GLN A 116 11.26 -19.03 -8.40
CA GLN A 116 12.45 -19.62 -7.78
C GLN A 116 12.82 -20.92 -8.50
N LEU A 117 11.89 -21.87 -8.60
CA LEU A 117 12.12 -23.16 -9.26
C LEU A 117 12.54 -23.01 -10.72
N PHE A 118 11.92 -22.08 -11.46
CA PHE A 118 12.26 -21.78 -12.85
C PHE A 118 13.74 -21.38 -13.02
N TRP A 119 14.25 -20.51 -12.14
CA TRP A 119 15.63 -20.03 -12.23
C TRP A 119 16.63 -21.01 -11.63
N THR A 120 16.31 -21.66 -10.50
CA THR A 120 17.16 -22.70 -9.89
C THR A 120 17.34 -23.91 -10.81
N ALA A 121 16.33 -24.30 -11.59
CA ALA A 121 16.44 -25.40 -12.56
C ALA A 121 17.34 -25.07 -13.78
N ARG A 122 17.71 -23.80 -13.97
CA ARG A 122 18.64 -23.35 -15.01
C ARG A 122 20.03 -23.19 -14.38
N HIS A 123 20.57 -21.98 -14.40
CA HIS A 123 21.87 -21.64 -13.85
C HIS A 123 21.78 -20.75 -12.59
N GLY A 124 20.59 -20.58 -12.03
CA GLY A 124 20.30 -19.49 -11.10
C GLY A 124 20.31 -18.13 -11.81
N ILE A 125 20.16 -17.06 -11.04
CA ILE A 125 20.27 -15.69 -11.54
C ILE A 125 21.69 -15.20 -11.23
N SER A 126 22.45 -14.91 -12.29
CA SER A 126 23.82 -14.40 -12.20
C SER A 126 23.86 -12.87 -12.12
N ARG A 127 25.01 -12.30 -11.74
CA ARG A 127 25.20 -10.84 -11.81
C ARG A 127 25.03 -10.32 -13.24
N ALA A 128 25.52 -11.08 -14.23
CA ALA A 128 25.40 -10.75 -15.64
C ALA A 128 23.93 -10.66 -16.10
N ASP A 129 23.05 -11.53 -15.59
CA ASP A 129 21.62 -11.52 -15.93
C ASP A 129 20.94 -10.21 -15.54
N ILE A 130 21.39 -9.57 -14.45
CA ILE A 130 20.87 -8.28 -13.96
C ILE A 130 21.60 -7.10 -14.62
N ASP A 131 22.91 -7.17 -14.76
CA ASP A 131 23.72 -6.09 -15.34
C ASP A 131 23.43 -5.86 -16.83
N ASN A 132 23.03 -6.90 -17.56
CA ASN A 132 22.66 -6.81 -18.97
C ASN A 132 21.26 -6.22 -19.20
N ILE A 133 20.48 -5.93 -18.16
CA ILE A 133 19.15 -5.34 -18.29
C ILE A 133 19.28 -3.86 -18.62
N ASN A 134 18.82 -3.48 -19.81
CA ASN A 134 18.72 -2.08 -20.20
C ASN A 134 17.56 -1.39 -19.44
N MET A 135 17.89 -0.61 -18.42
CA MET A 135 16.87 0.10 -17.63
C MET A 135 16.21 1.23 -18.42
N VAL A 136 14.89 1.27 -18.39
CA VAL A 136 14.06 2.34 -18.97
C VAL A 136 13.21 3.03 -17.89
N ASP A 137 12.54 4.12 -18.26
CA ASP A 137 11.59 4.80 -17.37
C ASP A 137 10.53 3.82 -16.83
N GLY A 138 10.21 3.93 -15.54
CA GLY A 138 9.34 2.98 -14.84
C GLY A 138 10.10 1.88 -14.10
N MET A 139 11.43 1.81 -14.22
CA MET A 139 12.23 0.77 -13.55
C MET A 139 13.06 1.30 -12.38
N ALA A 140 13.32 0.44 -11.40
CA ALA A 140 14.27 0.71 -10.33
C ALA A 140 15.13 -0.52 -10.01
N ARG A 141 16.40 -0.27 -9.71
CA ARG A 141 17.41 -1.21 -9.26
C ARG A 141 17.73 -0.92 -7.81
N VAL A 142 17.56 -1.92 -6.95
CA VAL A 142 17.65 -1.80 -5.50
C VAL A 142 18.47 -2.93 -4.91
N ALA A 143 19.13 -2.64 -3.79
CA ALA A 143 19.83 -3.62 -2.99
C ALA A 143 19.21 -3.73 -1.59
N VAL A 144 19.09 -4.95 -1.10
CA VAL A 144 18.96 -5.25 0.33
C VAL A 144 20.36 -5.60 0.81
N TYR A 145 20.88 -4.83 1.75
CA TYR A 145 22.21 -5.04 2.31
C TYR A 145 22.20 -4.79 3.82
N GLN A 146 22.60 -5.79 4.59
CA GLN A 146 22.57 -5.79 6.06
C GLN A 146 21.19 -5.38 6.61
N GLY A 147 20.13 -5.96 6.04
CA GLY A 147 18.74 -5.70 6.43
C GLY A 147 18.22 -4.29 6.09
N ARG A 148 18.90 -3.54 5.21
CA ARG A 148 18.53 -2.18 4.79
C ARG A 148 18.31 -2.12 3.29
N LEU A 149 17.33 -1.31 2.87
CA LEU A 149 17.04 -1.05 1.47
C LEU A 149 17.87 0.14 0.95
N TYR A 150 18.56 -0.06 -0.17
CA TYR A 150 19.30 0.95 -0.90
C TYR A 150 18.78 1.04 -2.32
N VAL A 151 18.57 2.27 -2.80
CA VAL A 151 18.16 2.53 -4.18
C VAL A 151 19.39 2.90 -4.99
N HIS A 152 19.86 2.00 -5.85
CA HIS A 152 21.01 2.26 -6.74
C HIS A 152 20.62 3.16 -7.89
N ARG A 153 19.47 2.89 -8.51
CA ARG A 153 18.96 3.66 -9.64
C ARG A 153 17.44 3.55 -9.70
N ALA A 154 16.77 4.67 -9.96
CA ALA A 154 15.35 4.71 -10.26
C ALA A 154 15.12 5.66 -11.44
N LEU A 155 14.47 5.17 -12.49
CA LEU A 155 14.17 5.94 -13.69
C LEU A 155 12.66 6.20 -13.70
N ALA A 156 12.27 7.46 -13.56
CA ALA A 156 10.86 7.85 -13.48
C ALA A 156 10.53 8.91 -14.53
N LYS A 157 9.53 8.62 -15.38
CA LYS A 157 8.97 9.59 -16.32
C LYS A 157 7.85 10.39 -15.65
N GLY A 158 8.25 11.42 -14.92
CA GLY A 158 7.33 12.31 -14.21
C GLY A 158 6.72 11.70 -12.95
N GLU A 159 5.67 12.34 -12.45
CA GLU A 159 5.12 12.08 -11.11
C GLU A 159 4.44 10.72 -10.95
N ASP A 160 3.80 10.19 -12.00
CA ASP A 160 3.10 8.92 -11.94
C ASP A 160 4.07 7.76 -11.67
N HIS A 161 5.14 7.64 -12.47
CA HIS A 161 6.18 6.61 -12.26
C HIS A 161 6.85 6.80 -10.90
N ARG A 162 7.19 8.04 -10.52
CA ARG A 162 7.84 8.33 -9.24
C ARG A 162 7.02 7.82 -8.06
N ARG A 163 5.70 8.07 -8.05
CA ARG A 163 4.80 7.63 -6.97
C ARG A 163 4.66 6.11 -6.92
N LYS A 164 4.50 5.47 -8.07
CA LYS A 164 4.43 4.00 -8.17
C LYS A 164 5.70 3.34 -7.62
N ILE A 165 6.87 3.82 -8.05
CA ILE A 165 8.18 3.34 -7.57
C ILE A 165 8.30 3.53 -6.06
N LEU A 166 7.95 4.71 -5.53
CA LEU A 166 7.95 4.96 -4.08
C LEU A 166 7.00 4.03 -3.31
N GLY A 167 5.82 3.73 -3.85
CA GLY A 167 4.89 2.77 -3.27
C GLY A 167 5.51 1.37 -3.14
N ILE A 168 6.12 0.86 -4.22
CA ILE A 168 6.82 -0.43 -4.21
C ILE A 168 7.99 -0.44 -3.22
N LEU A 169 8.85 0.57 -3.28
CA LEU A 169 9.98 0.73 -2.36
C LEU A 169 9.52 0.75 -0.89
N SER A 170 8.36 1.34 -0.63
CA SER A 170 7.80 1.42 0.71
C SER A 170 7.26 0.10 1.22
N SER A 171 6.61 -0.68 0.36
CA SER A 171 6.19 -2.04 0.70
C SER A 171 7.39 -2.95 0.99
N ILE A 172 8.45 -2.88 0.16
CA ILE A 172 9.71 -3.62 0.42
C ILE A 172 10.31 -3.19 1.77
N HIS A 173 10.44 -1.89 2.02
CA HIS A 173 10.98 -1.39 3.29
C HIS A 173 10.14 -1.87 4.49
N ARG A 174 8.81 -1.83 4.42
CA ARG A 174 7.92 -2.33 5.48
C ARG A 174 8.16 -3.82 5.75
N ALA A 175 8.26 -4.62 4.69
CA ALA A 175 8.52 -6.06 4.80
C ALA A 175 9.88 -6.36 5.45
N LEU A 176 10.91 -5.56 5.16
CA LEU A 176 12.25 -5.69 5.76
C LEU A 176 12.25 -5.31 7.25
N VAL A 177 11.69 -4.15 7.61
CA VAL A 177 11.73 -3.67 9.02
C VAL A 177 10.82 -4.47 9.94
N SER A 178 9.79 -5.13 9.40
CA SER A 178 8.94 -6.03 10.15
C SER A 178 9.40 -7.48 10.10
N ALA A 179 10.49 -7.80 9.39
CA ALA A 179 10.95 -9.18 9.28
C ALA A 179 11.46 -9.69 10.64
N PRO A 180 10.99 -10.85 11.12
CA PRO A 180 11.48 -11.43 12.38
C PRO A 180 12.91 -11.96 12.26
N HIS A 181 13.34 -12.29 11.03
CA HIS A 181 14.69 -12.72 10.70
C HIS A 181 15.29 -11.80 9.64
N ALA A 182 16.62 -11.76 9.60
CA ALA A 182 17.33 -10.98 8.58
C ALA A 182 17.05 -11.57 7.18
N ILE A 183 16.61 -10.72 6.26
CA ILE A 183 16.52 -11.07 4.85
C ILE A 183 17.94 -11.07 4.26
N PRO A 184 18.32 -12.10 3.48
CA PRO A 184 19.64 -12.16 2.85
C PRO A 184 19.94 -10.94 1.98
N ASP A 185 21.22 -10.60 1.90
CA ASP A 185 21.67 -9.52 1.05
C ASP A 185 21.42 -9.89 -0.42
N THR A 186 20.87 -8.98 -1.20
CA THR A 186 20.53 -9.26 -2.61
C THR A 186 20.34 -7.97 -3.40
N GLU A 187 20.32 -8.09 -4.71
CA GLU A 187 20.06 -6.99 -5.63
C GLU A 187 18.97 -7.38 -6.62
N ILE A 188 18.03 -6.47 -6.86
CA ILE A 188 16.79 -6.72 -7.60
C ILE A 188 16.53 -5.56 -8.57
N ILE A 189 15.95 -5.88 -9.73
CA ILE A 189 15.36 -4.89 -10.63
C ILE A 189 13.87 -5.13 -10.75
N PHE A 190 13.07 -4.10 -10.52
CA PHE A 190 11.62 -4.13 -10.70
C PHE A 190 11.14 -3.06 -11.67
N SER A 191 9.96 -3.28 -12.25
CA SER A 191 9.29 -2.33 -13.14
C SER A 191 7.85 -2.07 -12.73
N VAL A 192 7.44 -0.80 -12.80
CA VAL A 192 6.07 -0.36 -12.59
C VAL A 192 5.28 -0.17 -13.89
N GLU A 193 5.84 -0.59 -15.03
CA GLU A 193 5.15 -0.61 -16.32
C GLU A 193 4.07 -1.70 -16.36
N ASP A 194 3.07 -1.49 -17.22
CA ASP A 194 1.93 -2.40 -17.33
C ASP A 194 2.31 -3.75 -17.97
N LYS A 195 3.26 -3.76 -18.91
CA LYS A 195 3.65 -4.96 -19.69
C LYS A 195 5.14 -5.21 -19.65
N LEU A 196 5.53 -6.49 -19.68
CA LEU A 196 6.92 -6.88 -19.87
C LEU A 196 7.46 -6.40 -21.23
N GLU A 197 6.68 -6.55 -22.30
CA GLU A 197 7.05 -6.13 -23.65
C GLU A 197 7.34 -4.62 -23.78
N ASP A 198 6.82 -3.79 -22.86
CA ASP A 198 7.08 -2.34 -22.83
C ASP A 198 8.50 -2.02 -22.32
N ILE A 199 9.18 -2.98 -21.67
CA ILE A 199 10.46 -2.76 -20.97
C ILE A 199 11.57 -3.75 -21.33
N ALA A 200 11.25 -5.01 -21.62
CA ALA A 200 12.23 -6.09 -21.75
C ALA A 200 11.67 -7.31 -22.49
N GLY A 201 12.56 -8.24 -22.86
CA GLY A 201 12.19 -9.56 -23.38
C GLY A 201 11.82 -10.57 -22.29
N PRO A 202 11.30 -11.75 -22.68
CA PRO A 202 10.80 -12.79 -21.77
C PRO A 202 11.89 -13.61 -21.08
N ASP A 203 13.16 -13.20 -21.17
CA ASP A 203 14.31 -13.93 -20.64
C ASP A 203 14.98 -13.23 -19.45
N HIS A 204 14.50 -12.05 -19.06
CA HIS A 204 15.11 -11.28 -17.97
C HIS A 204 14.48 -11.60 -16.61
N PRO A 205 15.29 -11.66 -15.53
CA PRO A 205 14.81 -11.84 -14.16
C PRO A 205 14.28 -10.51 -13.60
N LEU A 206 13.09 -10.09 -14.02
CA LEU A 206 12.48 -8.84 -13.59
C LEU A 206 11.31 -9.06 -12.63
N TRP A 207 11.16 -8.17 -11.66
CA TRP A 207 9.93 -8.09 -10.85
C TRP A 207 8.90 -7.19 -11.55
N VAL A 208 7.72 -7.73 -11.83
CA VAL A 208 6.66 -7.08 -12.62
C VAL A 208 5.32 -7.13 -11.90
N LEU A 209 4.42 -6.19 -12.24
CA LEU A 209 3.09 -6.08 -11.64
C LEU A 209 2.12 -7.16 -12.12
N ALA A 210 2.31 -7.65 -13.34
CA ALA A 210 1.57 -8.74 -13.94
C ALA A 210 2.38 -9.43 -15.05
N ARG A 211 2.03 -10.67 -15.33
CA ARG A 211 2.67 -11.48 -16.39
C ARG A 211 1.66 -12.37 -17.11
N LYS A 212 1.96 -12.78 -18.33
CA LYS A 212 1.27 -13.88 -19.02
C LYS A 212 1.77 -15.23 -18.47
N ALA A 213 1.00 -16.28 -18.67
CA ALA A 213 1.41 -17.64 -18.28
C ALA A 213 2.74 -18.07 -18.93
N THR A 214 3.01 -17.60 -20.15
CA THR A 214 4.23 -17.87 -20.93
C THR A 214 5.45 -17.05 -20.51
N GLU A 215 5.27 -16.00 -19.72
CA GLU A 215 6.36 -15.12 -19.25
C GLU A 215 6.90 -15.68 -17.93
N GLU A 216 7.57 -16.82 -17.99
CA GLU A 216 8.00 -17.56 -16.78
C GLU A 216 9.26 -16.99 -16.11
N SER A 217 10.07 -16.20 -16.83
CA SER A 217 11.33 -15.62 -16.32
C SER A 217 11.13 -14.53 -15.26
N VAL A 218 9.95 -13.90 -15.24
CA VAL A 218 9.66 -12.76 -14.37
C VAL A 218 9.01 -13.20 -13.07
N TRP A 219 9.06 -12.31 -12.08
CA TRP A 219 8.54 -12.51 -10.74
C TRP A 219 7.35 -11.57 -10.50
N LEU A 220 6.23 -12.08 -9.99
CA LEU A 220 5.09 -11.23 -9.66
C LEU A 220 5.28 -10.52 -8.33
N MET A 221 5.16 -9.20 -8.33
CA MET A 221 5.12 -8.39 -7.12
C MET A 221 3.73 -7.78 -6.88
N PRO A 222 3.35 -7.50 -5.62
CA PRO A 222 2.17 -6.71 -5.31
C PRO A 222 2.25 -5.32 -5.93
N ASP A 223 1.11 -4.80 -6.40
CA ASP A 223 1.09 -3.49 -7.04
C ASP A 223 1.15 -2.34 -6.02
N PHE A 224 1.62 -1.19 -6.48
CA PHE A 224 1.82 0.01 -5.66
C PHE A 224 0.53 0.50 -4.95
N GLY A 225 -0.66 0.10 -5.41
CA GLY A 225 -1.94 0.44 -4.79
C GLY A 225 -2.17 -0.16 -3.40
N PHE A 226 -1.37 -1.13 -2.96
CA PHE A 226 -1.37 -1.56 -1.55
C PHE A 226 -0.77 -0.52 -0.60
N TRP A 227 0.12 0.35 -1.11
CA TRP A 227 0.78 1.39 -0.32
C TRP A 227 0.24 2.79 -0.61
N SER A 228 0.10 3.12 -1.89
CA SER A 228 -0.36 4.43 -2.32
C SER A 228 -1.00 4.32 -3.68
N TRP A 229 -2.25 4.74 -3.75
CA TRP A 229 -2.85 5.19 -4.98
C TRP A 229 -3.21 6.65 -4.75
N GLY A 230 -2.72 7.55 -5.60
CA GLY A 230 -2.74 8.98 -5.30
C GLY A 230 -2.62 9.79 -6.56
N HIS A 231 -3.48 9.52 -7.54
CA HIS A 231 -3.65 10.44 -8.66
C HIS A 231 -4.64 11.52 -8.21
N ILE A 232 -4.31 12.79 -8.44
CA ILE A 232 -5.11 13.94 -7.96
C ILE A 232 -6.57 13.87 -8.44
N ASP A 233 -6.79 13.22 -9.57
CA ASP A 233 -8.11 13.03 -10.19
C ASP A 233 -8.85 11.74 -9.77
N SER A 234 -8.13 10.69 -9.35
CA SER A 234 -8.75 9.37 -9.15
C SER A 234 -9.41 9.22 -7.77
N ARG A 235 -8.91 9.94 -6.75
CA ARG A 235 -9.36 9.88 -5.34
C ARG A 235 -9.39 8.47 -4.72
N ILE A 236 -8.78 7.47 -5.36
CA ILE A 236 -8.66 6.12 -4.81
C ILE A 236 -7.41 6.13 -3.94
N GLY A 237 -7.55 5.84 -2.65
CA GLY A 237 -6.45 5.72 -1.69
C GLY A 237 -5.78 4.33 -1.72
N PRO A 238 -4.86 4.05 -0.79
CA PRO A 238 -4.32 2.71 -0.60
C PRO A 238 -5.41 1.70 -0.24
N TYR A 239 -5.13 0.42 -0.48
CA TYR A 239 -6.09 -0.67 -0.30
C TYR A 239 -6.75 -0.69 1.08
N ASP A 240 -5.97 -0.55 2.16
CA ASP A 240 -6.47 -0.59 3.53
C ASP A 240 -7.38 0.60 3.89
N GLU A 241 -7.12 1.78 3.31
CA GLU A 241 -8.01 2.93 3.43
C GLU A 241 -9.35 2.68 2.72
N VAL A 242 -9.31 2.14 1.49
CA VAL A 242 -10.53 1.81 0.75
C VAL A 242 -11.32 0.73 1.47
N VAL A 243 -10.67 -0.30 2.02
CA VAL A 243 -11.34 -1.34 2.83
C VAL A 243 -12.06 -0.73 4.02
N LYS A 244 -11.47 0.23 4.74
CA LYS A 244 -12.13 0.93 5.86
C LYS A 244 -13.39 1.67 5.41
N HIS A 245 -13.36 2.31 4.23
CA HIS A 245 -14.55 2.96 3.68
C HIS A 245 -15.62 1.94 3.26
N VAL A 246 -15.21 0.82 2.64
CA VAL A 246 -16.10 -0.28 2.30
C VAL A 246 -16.78 -0.85 3.55
N GLU A 247 -16.02 -1.21 4.59
CA GLU A 247 -16.57 -1.78 5.83
C GLU A 247 -17.56 -0.83 6.54
N LYS A 248 -17.35 0.48 6.39
CA LYS A 248 -18.21 1.50 6.98
C LYS A 248 -19.51 1.71 6.20
N ASP A 249 -19.41 1.78 4.87
CA ASP A 249 -20.50 2.26 4.01
C ASP A 249 -21.20 1.14 3.22
N GLU A 250 -20.72 -0.11 3.30
CA GLU A 250 -21.27 -1.24 2.57
C GLU A 250 -22.70 -1.62 3.02
N LEU A 251 -23.61 -1.70 2.05
CA LEU A 251 -24.98 -2.16 2.29
C LEU A 251 -25.04 -3.65 2.67
N PRO A 252 -25.97 -4.03 3.56
CA PRO A 252 -26.35 -5.43 3.76
C PRO A 252 -26.71 -6.10 2.43
N TRP A 253 -26.40 -7.39 2.30
CA TRP A 253 -26.62 -8.17 1.06
C TRP A 253 -28.03 -8.02 0.47
N GLU A 254 -29.05 -7.97 1.32
CA GLU A 254 -30.45 -7.88 0.89
C GLU A 254 -30.81 -6.53 0.27
N GLU A 255 -30.08 -5.47 0.63
CA GLU A 255 -30.31 -4.10 0.14
C GLU A 255 -29.50 -3.79 -1.12
N LYS A 256 -28.56 -4.66 -1.51
CA LYS A 256 -27.75 -4.49 -2.73
C LYS A 256 -28.61 -4.65 -3.97
N GLN A 257 -28.30 -3.89 -5.01
CA GLN A 257 -28.99 -3.94 -6.30
C GLN A 257 -28.69 -5.25 -7.05
N ASP A 258 -29.73 -5.86 -7.63
CA ASP A 258 -29.66 -7.01 -8.55
C ASP A 258 -29.13 -6.63 -9.94
N LYS A 259 -27.95 -6.00 -9.96
CA LYS A 259 -27.31 -5.49 -11.17
C LYS A 259 -25.83 -5.80 -11.20
N LEU A 260 -25.32 -6.02 -12.41
CA LEU A 260 -23.90 -6.08 -12.75
C LEU A 260 -23.38 -4.68 -13.01
N VAL A 261 -22.52 -4.20 -12.12
CA VAL A 261 -21.87 -2.90 -12.27
C VAL A 261 -20.47 -3.01 -12.83
N TRP A 262 -20.14 -2.09 -13.74
CA TRP A 262 -18.76 -1.78 -14.09
C TRP A 262 -18.62 -0.33 -14.55
N ARG A 263 -17.51 0.28 -14.15
CA ARG A 263 -17.08 1.62 -14.55
C ARG A 263 -15.63 1.59 -14.97
N GLY A 264 -15.34 2.03 -16.19
CA GLY A 264 -13.97 2.14 -16.69
C GLY A 264 -13.86 2.83 -18.03
N LYS A 265 -12.63 3.09 -18.46
CA LYS A 265 -12.33 3.74 -19.75
C LYS A 265 -12.32 2.69 -20.87
N LEU A 266 -12.99 2.93 -22.00
CA LEU A 266 -13.04 1.95 -23.09
C LEU A 266 -11.76 1.92 -23.95
N SER A 267 -10.87 2.90 -23.81
CA SER A 267 -9.63 2.96 -24.59
C SER A 267 -8.62 1.86 -24.23
N PHE A 268 -8.79 1.15 -23.12
CA PHE A 268 -7.93 0.05 -22.69
C PHE A 268 -8.64 -1.28 -22.98
N ALA A 269 -7.97 -2.25 -23.59
CA ALA A 269 -8.60 -3.49 -24.08
C ALA A 269 -9.96 -3.23 -24.78
N PRO A 270 -9.98 -2.41 -25.85
CA PRO A 270 -11.21 -1.85 -26.41
C PRO A 270 -12.24 -2.90 -26.84
N LYS A 271 -11.79 -3.98 -27.48
CA LYS A 271 -12.66 -5.12 -27.86
C LYS A 271 -13.34 -5.70 -26.63
N LEU A 272 -12.56 -6.11 -25.64
CA LEU A 272 -13.03 -6.72 -24.39
C LEU A 272 -14.01 -5.82 -23.61
N ARG A 273 -13.68 -4.54 -23.42
CA ARG A 273 -14.51 -3.62 -22.63
C ARG A 273 -15.78 -3.17 -23.35
N ARG A 274 -15.73 -3.00 -24.68
CA ARG A 274 -16.93 -2.69 -25.47
C ARG A 274 -17.89 -3.86 -25.50
N THR A 275 -17.40 -5.09 -25.70
CA THR A 275 -18.25 -6.28 -25.71
C THR A 275 -19.03 -6.45 -24.40
N LEU A 276 -18.37 -6.25 -23.25
CA LEU A 276 -19.08 -6.26 -21.95
C LEU A 276 -20.21 -5.21 -21.91
N LEU A 277 -19.91 -3.99 -22.34
CA LEU A 277 -20.87 -2.89 -22.33
C LEU A 277 -22.03 -3.12 -23.32
N GLU A 278 -21.77 -3.65 -24.50
CA GLU A 278 -22.79 -3.99 -25.51
C GLU A 278 -23.71 -5.12 -25.04
N ILE A 279 -23.15 -6.18 -24.47
CA ILE A 279 -23.93 -7.30 -23.94
C ILE A 279 -24.79 -6.81 -22.77
N ALA A 280 -24.19 -6.16 -21.77
CA ALA A 280 -24.91 -5.74 -20.57
C ALA A 280 -26.04 -4.74 -20.86
N ARG A 281 -25.93 -3.89 -21.88
CA ARG A 281 -26.98 -2.94 -22.28
C ARG A 281 -28.30 -3.60 -22.69
N ASN A 282 -28.26 -4.86 -23.13
CA ASN A 282 -29.45 -5.58 -23.56
C ASN A 282 -30.23 -6.24 -22.41
N TYR A 283 -29.74 -6.12 -21.17
CA TYR A 283 -30.35 -6.77 -20.01
C TYR A 283 -30.64 -5.78 -18.88
N ALA A 284 -31.77 -5.95 -18.19
CA ALA A 284 -32.19 -5.08 -17.09
C ALA A 284 -31.22 -5.11 -15.88
N TRP A 285 -30.49 -6.22 -15.73
CA TRP A 285 -29.43 -6.35 -14.72
C TRP A 285 -28.15 -5.60 -15.11
N GLY A 286 -27.99 -5.09 -16.34
CA GLY A 286 -26.76 -4.43 -16.77
C GLY A 286 -26.68 -2.96 -16.34
N ASP A 287 -25.73 -2.62 -15.47
CA ASP A 287 -25.31 -1.24 -15.22
C ASP A 287 -23.81 -1.08 -15.51
N VAL A 288 -23.44 -1.27 -16.77
CA VAL A 288 -22.07 -1.14 -17.28
C VAL A 288 -21.95 0.15 -18.07
N LYS A 289 -21.02 1.04 -17.67
CA LYS A 289 -20.86 2.36 -18.30
C LYS A 289 -19.40 2.77 -18.45
N GLU A 290 -19.12 3.52 -19.49
CA GLU A 290 -17.83 4.20 -19.65
C GLU A 290 -17.71 5.37 -18.67
N VAL A 291 -16.54 5.53 -18.06
CA VAL A 291 -16.21 6.70 -17.23
C VAL A 291 -15.58 7.79 -18.08
N GLU A 292 -16.18 8.98 -18.02
CA GLU A 292 -15.62 10.19 -18.62
C GLU A 292 -14.97 11.06 -17.53
N TRP A 293 -13.63 11.08 -17.50
CA TRP A 293 -12.90 11.76 -16.43
C TRP A 293 -13.03 13.29 -16.43
N LYS A 294 -13.25 13.91 -17.61
CA LYS A 294 -13.31 15.38 -17.74
C LYS A 294 -14.49 16.01 -16.99
N ASN A 295 -15.65 15.36 -17.01
CA ASN A 295 -16.88 15.79 -16.36
C ASN A 295 -17.31 14.85 -15.22
N LYS A 296 -16.54 13.79 -14.96
CA LYS A 296 -16.86 12.70 -14.03
C LYS A 296 -18.19 12.02 -14.33
N ALA A 297 -18.64 12.03 -15.58
CA ALA A 297 -19.86 11.32 -15.96
C ALA A 297 -19.67 9.81 -15.74
N ASN A 298 -20.71 9.19 -15.17
CA ASN A 298 -20.73 7.79 -14.76
C ASN A 298 -19.66 7.37 -13.76
N TYR A 299 -18.87 8.29 -13.21
CA TYR A 299 -17.88 7.94 -12.18
C TYR A 299 -18.58 7.31 -10.97
N LEU A 300 -18.03 6.20 -10.50
CA LEU A 300 -18.44 5.53 -9.28
C LEU A 300 -17.17 5.24 -8.49
N SER A 301 -17.14 5.65 -7.22
CA SER A 301 -16.02 5.33 -6.33
C SER A 301 -15.98 3.83 -6.02
N MET A 302 -14.86 3.34 -5.50
CA MET A 302 -14.67 1.90 -5.30
C MET A 302 -15.69 1.35 -4.30
N GLU A 303 -15.91 2.05 -3.19
CA GLU A 303 -16.90 1.71 -2.16
C GLU A 303 -18.34 1.71 -2.69
N LYS A 304 -18.66 2.59 -3.63
CA LYS A 304 -20.00 2.62 -4.25
C LYS A 304 -20.27 1.49 -5.23
N HIS A 305 -19.25 0.74 -5.66
CA HIS A 305 -19.50 -0.51 -6.37
C HIS A 305 -20.07 -1.58 -5.43
N CYS A 306 -19.86 -1.46 -4.11
CA CYS A 306 -20.39 -2.42 -3.14
C CYS A 306 -21.92 -2.34 -2.97
N ASP A 307 -22.58 -1.33 -3.53
CA ASP A 307 -24.05 -1.22 -3.54
C ASP A 307 -24.71 -2.24 -4.51
N TYR A 308 -23.92 -3.01 -5.26
CA TYR A 308 -24.35 -3.94 -6.30
C TYR A 308 -24.02 -5.39 -5.91
N ARG A 309 -24.92 -6.33 -6.21
CA ARG A 309 -24.67 -7.76 -5.98
C ARG A 309 -23.62 -8.34 -6.91
N PHE A 310 -23.49 -7.81 -8.13
CA PHE A 310 -22.53 -8.31 -9.12
C PHE A 310 -21.60 -7.18 -9.57
N ILE A 311 -20.29 -7.44 -9.57
CA ILE A 311 -19.28 -6.47 -10.01
C ILE A 311 -18.42 -7.12 -11.08
N ALA A 312 -18.41 -6.57 -12.29
CA ALA A 312 -17.53 -7.10 -13.34
C ALA A 312 -16.07 -6.66 -13.10
N HIS A 313 -15.13 -7.57 -13.32
CA HIS A 313 -13.71 -7.25 -13.45
C HIS A 313 -13.27 -7.38 -14.89
N VAL A 314 -12.55 -6.37 -15.40
CA VAL A 314 -12.08 -6.34 -16.78
C VAL A 314 -10.64 -5.86 -16.84
N GLU A 315 -9.82 -6.60 -17.59
CA GLU A 315 -8.42 -6.26 -17.89
C GLU A 315 -8.26 -4.89 -18.56
N GLY A 316 -7.06 -4.32 -18.45
CA GLY A 316 -6.68 -3.01 -18.96
C GLY A 316 -5.71 -3.11 -20.12
N ARG A 317 -4.61 -2.35 -20.06
CA ARG A 317 -3.47 -2.59 -20.96
C ARG A 317 -2.93 -3.99 -20.72
N SER A 318 -2.82 -4.38 -19.45
CA SER A 318 -2.52 -5.73 -18.98
C SER A 318 -3.53 -6.13 -17.89
N TYR A 319 -3.07 -6.33 -16.66
CA TYR A 319 -3.93 -6.44 -15.50
C TYR A 319 -4.70 -5.14 -15.23
N SER A 320 -5.66 -5.22 -14.33
CA SER A 320 -6.37 -4.06 -13.83
C SER A 320 -6.27 -4.03 -12.31
N ALA A 321 -5.49 -3.07 -11.78
CA ALA A 321 -5.28 -2.88 -10.35
C ALA A 321 -6.56 -2.68 -9.53
N SER A 322 -7.71 -2.49 -10.21
CA SER A 322 -9.04 -2.39 -9.62
C SER A 322 -9.60 -3.69 -9.04
N LEU A 323 -9.04 -4.87 -9.38
CA LEU A 323 -9.57 -6.16 -8.89
C LEU A 323 -9.65 -6.23 -7.36
N LYS A 324 -8.53 -5.95 -6.68
CA LYS A 324 -8.46 -5.99 -5.21
C LYS A 324 -9.55 -5.16 -4.54
N TYR A 325 -9.84 -3.96 -5.05
CA TYR A 325 -10.86 -3.09 -4.48
C TYR A 325 -12.28 -3.63 -4.70
N ARG A 326 -12.54 -4.28 -5.86
CA ARG A 326 -13.82 -4.97 -6.09
C ARG A 326 -13.98 -6.19 -5.19
N GLN A 327 -12.89 -6.91 -4.95
CA GLN A 327 -12.84 -8.04 -4.05
C GLN A 327 -12.98 -7.62 -2.58
N ALA A 328 -12.87 -6.32 -2.25
CA ALA A 328 -13.21 -5.81 -0.93
C ALA A 328 -14.73 -5.78 -0.67
N CYS A 329 -15.56 -5.71 -1.71
CA CYS A 329 -17.02 -5.74 -1.53
C CYS A 329 -17.51 -7.16 -1.26
N ARG A 330 -18.53 -7.29 -0.41
CA ARG A 330 -19.36 -8.50 -0.25
C ARG A 330 -20.32 -8.63 -1.43
N SER A 331 -19.74 -8.75 -2.62
CA SER A 331 -20.42 -8.87 -3.91
C SER A 331 -19.82 -10.03 -4.70
N VAL A 332 -20.57 -10.57 -5.65
CA VAL A 332 -20.05 -11.56 -6.60
C VAL A 332 -19.18 -10.85 -7.62
N VAL A 333 -17.88 -11.14 -7.60
CA VAL A 333 -16.95 -10.63 -8.61
C VAL A 333 -17.03 -11.53 -9.85
N VAL A 334 -17.41 -10.96 -10.98
CA VAL A 334 -17.54 -11.66 -12.28
C VAL A 334 -16.31 -11.33 -13.12
N ILE A 335 -15.50 -12.34 -13.43
CA ILE A 335 -14.19 -12.19 -14.05
C ILE A 335 -14.17 -12.99 -15.34
N HIS A 336 -13.88 -12.34 -16.46
CA HIS A 336 -13.61 -13.04 -17.71
C HIS A 336 -12.34 -13.90 -17.61
N LYS A 337 -12.15 -14.88 -18.49
CA LYS A 337 -10.86 -15.58 -18.61
C LYS A 337 -9.73 -14.57 -18.80
N LEU A 338 -8.86 -14.48 -17.78
CA LEU A 338 -7.77 -13.51 -17.75
C LEU A 338 -6.65 -13.98 -18.69
N GLN A 339 -5.89 -13.02 -19.20
CA GLN A 339 -4.62 -13.27 -19.89
C GLN A 339 -3.44 -12.97 -18.98
N TYR A 340 -3.62 -12.05 -18.04
CA TYR A 340 -2.59 -11.57 -17.14
C TYR A 340 -2.82 -12.09 -15.71
N ILE A 341 -1.73 -12.49 -15.08
CA ILE A 341 -1.68 -13.05 -13.74
C ILE A 341 -1.11 -11.99 -12.81
N GLN A 342 -1.81 -11.70 -11.70
CA GLN A 342 -1.28 -10.99 -10.55
C GLN A 342 -1.02 -11.96 -9.40
N HIS A 343 -0.20 -11.56 -8.44
CA HIS A 343 0.25 -12.43 -7.33
C HIS A 343 -0.89 -13.17 -6.58
N HIS A 344 -2.04 -12.54 -6.37
CA HIS A 344 -3.16 -13.14 -5.63
C HIS A 344 -4.15 -13.93 -6.53
N HIS A 345 -3.95 -14.00 -7.85
CA HIS A 345 -4.85 -14.72 -8.75
C HIS A 345 -4.84 -16.24 -8.53
N TYR A 346 -3.80 -16.79 -7.91
CA TYR A 346 -3.72 -18.21 -7.52
C TYR A 346 -4.80 -18.63 -6.51
N LEU A 347 -5.40 -17.66 -5.83
CA LEU A 347 -6.45 -17.87 -4.84
C LEU A 347 -7.86 -17.85 -5.44
N LEU A 348 -7.98 -17.63 -6.75
CA LEU A 348 -9.27 -17.59 -7.45
C LEU A 348 -9.83 -18.99 -7.62
N VAL A 349 -11.00 -19.25 -7.03
CA VAL A 349 -11.71 -20.53 -7.09
C VAL A 349 -13.04 -20.31 -7.82
N SER A 350 -13.19 -20.93 -9.00
CA SER A 350 -14.32 -20.67 -9.91
C SER A 350 -15.50 -21.62 -9.76
N SER A 351 -15.41 -22.65 -8.91
CA SER A 351 -16.44 -23.66 -8.75
C SER A 351 -16.35 -24.37 -7.40
N GLY A 352 -17.45 -25.00 -6.99
CA GLY A 352 -17.52 -25.80 -5.76
C GLY A 352 -17.83 -24.96 -4.51
N PRO A 353 -17.80 -25.57 -3.31
CA PRO A 353 -18.22 -24.90 -2.07
C PRO A 353 -17.35 -23.71 -1.67
N GLN A 354 -16.10 -23.66 -2.15
CA GLN A 354 -15.15 -22.58 -1.90
C GLN A 354 -15.11 -21.56 -3.05
N GLN A 355 -16.03 -21.63 -4.02
CA GLN A 355 -16.11 -20.67 -5.11
C GLN A 355 -16.16 -19.25 -4.57
N ASN A 356 -15.25 -18.40 -5.03
CA ASN A 356 -15.08 -17.02 -4.55
C ASN A 356 -15.17 -15.98 -5.69
N PHE A 357 -15.39 -16.42 -6.92
CA PHE A 357 -15.72 -15.56 -8.05
C PHE A 357 -16.48 -16.35 -9.11
N VAL A 358 -17.05 -15.65 -10.09
CA VAL A 358 -17.68 -16.26 -11.25
C VAL A 358 -16.81 -16.04 -12.47
N GLN A 359 -16.30 -17.13 -13.04
CA GLN A 359 -15.61 -17.07 -14.33
C GLN A 359 -16.59 -17.04 -15.49
N VAL A 360 -16.33 -16.17 -16.46
CA VAL A 360 -17.00 -16.11 -17.77
C VAL A 360 -15.96 -16.20 -18.89
N GLU A 361 -16.41 -16.49 -20.11
CA GLU A 361 -15.56 -16.50 -21.30
C GLU A 361 -14.93 -15.12 -21.54
N ARG A 362 -13.76 -15.12 -22.21
CA ARG A 362 -13.02 -13.87 -22.46
C ARG A 362 -13.84 -12.86 -23.25
N ASP A 363 -14.68 -13.32 -24.15
CA ASP A 363 -15.54 -12.47 -24.98
C ASP A 363 -16.92 -12.22 -24.36
N TRP A 364 -17.15 -12.61 -23.09
CA TRP A 364 -18.40 -12.43 -22.35
C TRP A 364 -19.61 -13.14 -22.93
N THR A 365 -19.44 -14.06 -23.89
CA THR A 365 -20.56 -14.72 -24.59
C THR A 365 -21.49 -15.50 -23.65
N ASP A 366 -20.96 -16.06 -22.57
CA ASP A 366 -21.71 -16.78 -21.55
C ASP A 366 -22.16 -15.90 -20.37
N LEU A 367 -21.83 -14.60 -20.37
CA LEU A 367 -22.16 -13.68 -19.27
C LEU A 367 -23.67 -13.65 -18.97
N PRO A 368 -24.59 -13.53 -19.95
CA PRO A 368 -26.01 -13.47 -19.64
C PRO A 368 -26.53 -14.72 -18.95
N HIS A 369 -26.10 -15.90 -19.40
CA HIS A 369 -26.46 -17.17 -18.77
C HIS A 369 -25.94 -17.22 -17.33
N LYS A 370 -24.68 -16.82 -17.10
CA LYS A 370 -24.05 -16.84 -15.77
C LYS A 370 -24.70 -15.88 -14.80
N ILE A 371 -25.11 -14.68 -15.24
CA ILE A 371 -25.85 -13.75 -14.37
C ILE A 371 -27.25 -14.27 -14.07
N GLN A 372 -27.95 -14.81 -15.08
CA GLN A 372 -29.29 -15.37 -14.87
C GLN A 372 -29.27 -16.52 -13.86
N GLU A 373 -28.31 -17.42 -13.95
CA GLU A 373 -28.11 -18.52 -12.99
C GLU A 373 -27.97 -18.02 -11.54
N LEU A 374 -27.30 -16.88 -11.33
CA LEU A 374 -27.10 -16.29 -9.99
C LEU A 374 -28.33 -15.52 -9.50
N LEU A 375 -29.12 -14.95 -10.41
CA LEU A 375 -30.40 -14.32 -10.08
C LEU A 375 -31.44 -15.38 -9.70
N ASP A 376 -31.40 -16.54 -10.37
CA ASP A 376 -32.30 -17.68 -10.10
C ASP A 376 -31.90 -18.44 -8.83
N ASP A 377 -30.62 -18.40 -8.43
CA ASP A 377 -30.09 -18.97 -7.18
C ASP A 377 -29.38 -17.92 -6.30
N PRO A 378 -30.15 -17.09 -5.55
CA PRO A 378 -29.59 -16.07 -4.66
C PRO A 378 -28.72 -16.64 -3.54
N ALA A 379 -28.96 -17.89 -3.12
CA ALA A 379 -28.17 -18.54 -2.08
C ALA A 379 -26.75 -18.82 -2.57
N LYS A 380 -26.61 -19.31 -3.82
CA LYS A 380 -25.31 -19.46 -4.48
C LYS A 380 -24.61 -18.12 -4.68
N ALA A 381 -25.32 -17.08 -5.14
CA ALA A 381 -24.74 -15.75 -5.28
C ALA A 381 -24.18 -15.23 -3.95
N ARG A 382 -24.95 -15.36 -2.86
CA ARG A 382 -24.52 -14.97 -1.51
C ARG A 382 -23.30 -15.75 -1.05
N MET A 383 -23.30 -17.07 -1.22
CA MET A 383 -22.16 -17.93 -0.87
C MET A 383 -20.88 -17.47 -1.57
N ILE A 384 -20.93 -17.17 -2.87
CA ILE A 384 -19.76 -16.73 -3.63
C ILE A 384 -19.27 -15.36 -3.11
N ALA A 385 -20.18 -14.43 -2.83
CA ALA A 385 -19.84 -13.12 -2.29
C ALA A 385 -19.22 -13.20 -0.88
N ASP A 386 -19.73 -14.10 -0.03
CA ASP A 386 -19.19 -14.34 1.32
C ASP A 386 -17.80 -14.95 1.25
N ASN A 387 -17.60 -15.94 0.38
CA ASN A 387 -16.30 -16.54 0.13
C ASN A 387 -15.30 -15.53 -0.45
N ASN A 388 -15.73 -14.64 -1.35
CA ASN A 388 -14.88 -13.56 -1.89
C ASN A 388 -14.28 -12.71 -0.77
N VAL A 389 -15.13 -12.18 0.11
CA VAL A 389 -14.70 -11.32 1.22
C VAL A 389 -13.81 -12.07 2.21
N LYS A 390 -14.21 -13.28 2.59
CA LYS A 390 -13.46 -14.13 3.54
C LYS A 390 -12.06 -14.46 3.03
N VAL A 391 -11.92 -14.67 1.73
CA VAL A 391 -10.63 -14.95 1.08
C VAL A 391 -9.85 -13.63 0.92
N PHE A 392 -10.37 -12.67 0.18
CA PHE A 392 -9.57 -11.53 -0.25
C PHE A 392 -9.50 -10.42 0.80
N ARG A 393 -10.64 -9.83 1.20
CA ARG A 393 -10.68 -8.71 2.15
C ARG A 393 -10.13 -9.11 3.52
N GLU A 394 -10.60 -10.23 4.06
CA GLU A 394 -10.37 -10.59 5.46
C GLU A 394 -9.08 -11.37 5.67
N ARG A 395 -8.45 -11.89 4.61
CA ARG A 395 -7.28 -12.77 4.77
C ARG A 395 -6.14 -12.43 3.82
N TYR A 396 -6.30 -12.65 2.53
CA TYR A 396 -5.17 -12.73 1.59
C TYR A 396 -4.73 -11.39 0.99
N LEU A 397 -5.54 -10.33 1.09
CA LEU A 397 -5.15 -8.97 0.70
C LEU A 397 -4.90 -8.06 1.90
N THR A 398 -4.83 -8.65 3.10
CA THR A 398 -4.58 -7.91 4.35
C THR A 398 -3.15 -7.38 4.41
N PRO A 399 -2.89 -6.34 5.22
CA PRO A 399 -1.52 -5.85 5.44
C PRO A 399 -0.53 -6.94 5.91
N ALA A 400 -0.99 -7.91 6.71
CA ALA A 400 -0.22 -9.08 7.11
C ALA A 400 0.17 -9.97 5.92
N ALA A 401 -0.80 -10.28 5.04
CA ALA A 401 -0.57 -11.09 3.85
C ALA A 401 0.40 -10.42 2.87
N ASP A 402 0.24 -9.11 2.63
CA ASP A 402 1.14 -8.32 1.79
C ASP A 402 2.60 -8.40 2.30
N ALA A 403 2.83 -8.15 3.59
CA ALA A 403 4.17 -8.22 4.17
C ALA A 403 4.76 -9.64 4.12
N CYS A 404 3.95 -10.68 4.35
CA CYS A 404 4.37 -12.07 4.17
C CYS A 404 4.75 -12.36 2.71
N TYR A 405 3.97 -11.88 1.72
CA TYR A 405 4.27 -12.09 0.30
C TYR A 405 5.58 -11.42 -0.10
N TRP A 406 5.80 -10.16 0.29
CA TRP A 406 7.07 -9.46 0.01
C TRP A 406 8.29 -10.18 0.61
N ARG A 407 8.17 -10.73 1.83
CA ARG A 407 9.26 -11.53 2.41
C ARG A 407 9.48 -12.84 1.66
N ALA A 408 8.42 -13.56 1.30
CA ALA A 408 8.53 -14.77 0.50
C ALA A 408 9.15 -14.50 -0.87
N LEU A 409 8.83 -13.36 -1.48
CA LEU A 409 9.39 -12.91 -2.75
C LEU A 409 10.90 -12.62 -2.63
N LEU A 410 11.32 -11.91 -1.58
CA LEU A 410 12.73 -11.64 -1.28
C LEU A 410 13.53 -12.93 -1.00
N LEU A 411 12.98 -13.83 -0.19
CA LEU A 411 13.62 -15.10 0.15
C LEU A 411 13.73 -16.05 -1.04
N GLY A 412 12.67 -16.17 -1.83
CA GLY A 412 12.66 -16.97 -3.06
C GLY A 412 13.67 -16.43 -4.07
N TRP A 413 13.72 -15.11 -4.24
CA TRP A 413 14.70 -14.44 -5.10
C TRP A 413 16.14 -14.71 -4.65
N ALA A 414 16.45 -14.48 -3.36
CA ALA A 414 17.80 -14.72 -2.82
C ALA A 414 18.22 -16.19 -3.03
N THR A 415 17.29 -17.13 -2.85
CA THR A 415 17.54 -18.57 -3.11
C THR A 415 17.84 -18.84 -4.58
N ALA A 416 17.18 -18.13 -5.50
CA ALA A 416 17.42 -18.25 -6.93
C ALA A 416 18.66 -17.48 -7.42
N SER A 417 19.26 -16.63 -6.58
CA SER A 417 20.36 -15.72 -6.93
C SER A 417 21.56 -15.79 -5.97
N PRO A 418 22.11 -17.00 -5.69
CA PRO A 418 23.20 -17.15 -4.72
C PRO A 418 24.45 -16.34 -5.10
N GLU A 419 24.82 -16.29 -6.39
CA GLU A 419 25.96 -15.49 -6.87
C GLU A 419 25.81 -14.00 -6.50
N ILE A 420 24.61 -13.43 -6.66
CA ILE A 420 24.34 -12.03 -6.34
C ILE A 420 24.45 -11.80 -4.83
N THR A 421 23.91 -12.73 -4.04
CA THR A 421 23.96 -12.72 -2.57
C THR A 421 25.40 -12.75 -2.06
N ASP A 422 26.24 -13.60 -2.66
CA ASP A 422 27.64 -13.78 -2.23
C ASP A 422 28.57 -12.65 -2.70
N THR A 423 28.27 -12.03 -3.85
CA THR A 423 29.14 -11.01 -4.47
C THR A 423 28.70 -9.58 -4.23
N ILE A 424 27.58 -9.36 -3.54
CA ILE A 424 27.10 -8.01 -3.25
C ILE A 424 28.10 -7.25 -2.38
N SER A 425 28.44 -6.04 -2.81
CA SER A 425 29.37 -5.16 -2.11
C SER A 425 28.61 -4.04 -1.40
N ASP A 426 29.26 -3.41 -0.42
CA ASP A 426 28.68 -2.30 0.34
C ASP A 426 28.18 -1.20 -0.62
N PRO A 427 26.85 -0.97 -0.69
CA PRO A 427 26.25 0.00 -1.59
C PRO A 427 26.56 1.45 -1.18
N THR A 428 27.27 1.70 -0.09
CA THR A 428 27.74 3.03 0.33
C THR A 428 29.15 3.37 -0.14
N SER A 429 29.88 2.39 -0.72
CA SER A 429 31.22 2.59 -1.27
C SER A 429 31.21 3.44 -2.57
N ALA A 430 32.32 4.13 -2.84
CA ALA A 430 32.36 5.35 -3.65
C ALA A 430 31.91 5.26 -5.13
N LEU A 431 31.73 4.07 -5.71
CA LEU A 431 31.34 3.90 -7.12
C LEU A 431 29.84 3.61 -7.35
N ASN A 432 29.11 3.13 -6.35
CA ASN A 432 27.70 2.71 -6.48
C ASN A 432 26.85 3.17 -5.28
N ARG A 433 27.02 4.43 -4.84
CA ARG A 433 26.31 5.00 -3.67
C ARG A 433 24.79 4.93 -3.83
N GLY A 434 24.21 3.82 -3.39
CA GLY A 434 22.78 3.65 -3.29
C GLY A 434 22.24 4.60 -2.23
N ILE A 435 21.14 5.28 -2.52
CA ILE A 435 20.47 6.12 -1.52
C ILE A 435 19.78 5.16 -0.56
N ARG A 436 20.23 5.14 0.71
CA ARG A 436 19.55 4.37 1.75
C ARG A 436 18.12 4.88 1.88
N LEU A 437 17.16 4.02 1.59
CA LEU A 437 15.76 4.33 1.88
C LEU A 437 15.53 4.09 3.37
N SER A 438 15.26 5.16 4.09
CA SER A 438 14.70 5.09 5.43
C SER A 438 13.33 5.75 5.41
N ILE A 439 12.28 4.95 5.54
CA ILE A 439 10.95 5.51 5.78
C ILE A 439 10.87 5.78 7.27
N GLN A 440 11.17 7.02 7.64
CA GLN A 440 10.84 7.53 8.95
C GLN A 440 9.32 7.74 9.00
N THR A 441 8.55 6.67 9.25
CA THR A 441 7.34 6.86 10.05
C THR A 441 7.85 7.34 11.40
N SER A 442 7.54 8.58 11.82
CA SER A 442 8.06 9.12 13.09
C SER A 442 7.48 8.32 14.27
N THR A 443 8.16 7.23 14.58
CA THR A 443 7.74 6.16 15.47
C THR A 443 8.69 6.18 16.66
N LYS A 444 8.41 7.09 17.61
CA LYS A 444 9.22 7.35 18.82
C LYS A 444 10.67 7.75 18.52
N SER A 445 10.85 8.93 17.94
CA SER A 445 12.15 9.51 17.65
C SER A 445 12.87 9.96 18.93
N THR A 446 14.17 9.71 18.99
CA THR A 446 15.07 10.44 19.91
C THR A 446 15.31 11.81 19.32
N ALA A 447 15.17 12.86 20.12
CA ALA A 447 15.46 14.22 19.69
C ALA A 447 16.94 14.42 19.37
N LYS A 448 17.25 15.29 18.42
CA LYS A 448 18.62 15.72 18.07
C LYS A 448 18.94 17.07 18.71
N PRO A 449 20.23 17.41 18.88
CA PRO A 449 20.63 18.73 19.36
C PRO A 449 20.00 19.83 18.50
N GLY A 450 19.51 20.89 19.13
CA GLY A 450 18.81 22.02 18.49
C GLY A 450 17.41 21.74 17.95
N GLU A 451 16.88 20.52 18.04
CA GLU A 451 15.56 20.18 17.46
C GLU A 451 14.39 20.73 18.30
N PHE A 452 14.53 20.74 19.63
CA PHE A 452 13.54 21.28 20.59
C PHE A 452 14.23 22.23 21.57
N PRO A 453 14.74 23.38 21.10
CA PRO A 453 15.59 24.26 21.91
C PRO A 453 14.85 24.95 23.06
N TYR A 454 13.51 24.91 23.06
CA TYR A 454 12.65 25.41 24.11
C TYR A 454 12.31 24.37 25.19
N GLN A 455 12.62 23.09 24.98
CA GLN A 455 12.28 22.03 25.93
C GLN A 455 13.23 22.03 27.13
N VAL A 456 12.68 22.04 28.34
CA VAL A 456 13.46 21.90 29.58
C VAL A 456 13.01 20.72 30.43
N SER A 457 13.93 20.23 31.26
CA SER A 457 13.65 19.24 32.29
C SER A 457 13.67 19.90 33.67
N LEU A 458 12.62 19.66 34.46
CA LEU A 458 12.52 20.12 35.84
C LEU A 458 13.08 19.04 36.76
N GLN A 459 14.09 19.40 37.54
CA GLN A 459 14.69 18.54 38.55
C GLN A 459 14.02 18.84 39.89
N THR A 460 13.20 17.89 40.35
CA THR A 460 12.42 17.96 41.59
C THR A 460 12.63 16.68 42.43
N ASN A 461 11.98 16.61 43.60
CA ASN A 461 11.99 15.41 44.45
C ASN A 461 10.94 14.35 44.02
N SER A 462 10.20 14.58 42.92
CA SER A 462 9.10 13.75 42.41
C SER A 462 9.32 13.44 40.91
N PRO A 463 8.44 12.72 40.19
CA PRO A 463 8.68 12.32 38.79
C PRO A 463 9.18 13.48 37.92
N THR A 464 10.09 13.17 36.99
CA THR A 464 10.67 14.18 36.10
C THR A 464 9.56 14.88 35.31
N CYS A 465 9.46 16.20 35.48
CA CYS A 465 8.55 17.05 34.74
C CYS A 465 9.26 17.77 33.59
N GLY A 466 8.48 18.17 32.59
CA GLY A 466 8.92 19.02 31.48
C GLY A 466 8.42 20.46 31.61
N GLY A 467 9.05 21.37 30.86
CA GLY A 467 8.60 22.74 30.70
C GLY A 467 9.07 23.33 29.37
N SER A 468 8.62 24.53 29.08
CA SER A 468 8.97 25.28 27.87
C SER A 468 9.57 26.64 28.23
N ILE A 469 10.65 27.02 27.57
CA ILE A 469 11.24 28.36 27.68
C ILE A 469 10.31 29.34 26.97
N ILE A 470 9.83 30.36 27.67
CA ILE A 470 9.01 31.42 27.06
C ILE A 470 9.80 32.72 26.90
N ASP A 471 10.83 32.93 27.72
CA ASP A 471 11.84 33.96 27.57
C ASP A 471 13.12 33.57 28.36
N PRO A 472 14.22 34.34 28.32
CA PRO A 472 15.46 33.97 28.99
C PRO A 472 15.36 33.74 30.50
N LYS A 473 14.34 34.28 31.20
CA LYS A 473 14.19 34.18 32.65
C LYS A 473 12.96 33.38 33.09
N HIS A 474 12.03 33.07 32.18
CA HIS A 474 10.77 32.42 32.53
C HIS A 474 10.57 31.08 31.82
N ILE A 475 10.10 30.10 32.59
CA ILE A 475 9.73 28.75 32.13
C ILE A 475 8.24 28.52 32.38
N LEU A 476 7.54 28.07 31.36
CA LEU A 476 6.16 27.61 31.44
C LEU A 476 6.13 26.10 31.75
N THR A 477 5.31 25.69 32.71
CA THR A 477 5.12 24.28 33.09
C THR A 477 3.70 24.08 33.64
N THR A 478 3.36 22.87 34.08
CA THR A 478 2.08 22.59 34.74
C THR A 478 2.16 22.89 36.23
N ALA A 479 1.04 23.33 36.83
CA ALA A 479 0.98 23.59 38.26
C ALA A 479 1.13 22.28 39.07
N GLN A 480 0.59 21.18 38.55
CA GLN A 480 0.69 19.84 39.11
C GLN A 480 2.14 19.39 39.33
N CYS A 481 3.05 19.79 38.46
CA CYS A 481 4.48 19.47 38.55
C CYS A 481 5.21 20.17 39.70
N VAL A 482 4.69 21.31 40.18
CA VAL A 482 5.37 22.20 41.14
C VAL A 482 4.53 22.55 42.37
N ARG A 483 3.36 21.91 42.51
CA ARG A 483 2.41 22.15 43.59
C ARG A 483 3.02 21.82 44.95
N GLY A 484 2.89 22.76 45.89
CA GLY A 484 3.42 22.60 47.26
C GLY A 484 4.95 22.65 47.36
N MET A 485 5.67 22.94 46.27
CA MET A 485 7.13 23.02 46.26
C MET A 485 7.63 24.45 46.52
N LYS A 486 8.72 24.58 47.28
CA LYS A 486 9.46 25.84 47.40
C LYS A 486 10.22 26.10 46.10
N ALA A 487 10.23 27.35 45.63
CA ALA A 487 10.96 27.74 44.41
C ALA A 487 12.43 27.26 44.43
N SER A 488 13.13 27.49 45.54
CA SER A 488 14.53 27.09 45.72
C SER A 488 14.80 25.58 45.66
N SER A 489 13.76 24.74 45.70
CA SER A 489 13.86 23.27 45.56
C SER A 489 13.69 22.79 44.12
N ILE A 490 13.37 23.69 43.19
CA ILE A 490 13.18 23.41 41.77
C ILE A 490 14.40 23.91 41.00
N LYS A 491 14.95 23.04 40.15
CA LYS A 491 16.01 23.43 39.20
C LYS A 491 15.59 23.09 37.79
N VAL A 492 16.03 23.90 36.84
CA VAL A 492 15.73 23.75 35.41
C VAL A 492 17.00 23.40 34.67
N ARG A 493 16.93 22.36 33.83
CA ARG A 493 17.97 22.02 32.86
C ARG A 493 17.49 22.38 31.45
N ALA A 494 18.24 23.25 30.76
CA ALA A 494 17.97 23.70 29.40
C ALA A 494 19.14 23.37 28.46
N GLY A 495 18.87 23.13 27.17
CA GLY A 495 19.92 22.88 26.17
C GLY A 495 20.61 21.51 26.31
N SER A 496 19.88 20.51 26.79
CA SER A 496 20.36 19.12 26.83
C SER A 496 19.28 18.16 26.40
N LEU A 497 19.68 17.14 25.62
CA LEU A 497 18.83 15.99 25.32
C LEU A 497 18.74 15.03 26.50
N ARG A 498 19.63 15.14 27.49
CA ARG A 498 19.65 14.27 28.66
C ARG A 498 19.03 14.98 29.86
N GLN A 499 18.14 14.30 30.58
CA GLN A 499 17.58 14.84 31.82
C GLN A 499 18.63 14.97 32.94
N ASP A 500 19.67 14.14 32.92
CA ASP A 500 20.62 13.97 34.04
C ASP A 500 21.99 14.65 33.82
N SER A 501 22.30 15.15 32.63
CA SER A 501 23.61 15.75 32.32
C SER A 501 23.56 16.78 31.20
N GLY A 502 24.59 17.62 31.10
CA GLY A 502 24.73 18.64 30.05
C GLY A 502 23.79 19.84 30.18
N GLY A 503 23.95 20.82 29.31
CA GLY A 503 23.10 22.02 29.28
C GLY A 503 23.30 22.98 30.46
N GLN A 504 22.51 24.05 30.46
CA GLN A 504 22.48 25.06 31.51
C GLN A 504 21.62 24.57 32.68
N PHE A 505 22.10 24.73 33.90
CA PHE A 505 21.41 24.25 35.10
C PHE A 505 21.18 25.39 36.09
N VAL A 506 19.93 25.83 36.21
CA VAL A 506 19.57 27.09 36.90
C VAL A 506 18.51 26.84 37.97
N THR A 507 18.66 27.49 39.13
CA THR A 507 17.70 27.40 40.24
C THR A 507 16.53 28.35 40.02
N VAL A 508 15.34 27.96 40.47
CA VAL A 508 14.13 28.80 40.42
C VAL A 508 14.05 29.69 41.66
N VAL A 509 13.72 30.97 41.48
CA VAL A 509 13.53 31.93 42.58
C VAL A 509 12.05 32.23 42.86
N LYS A 510 11.17 32.01 41.87
CA LYS A 510 9.73 32.22 42.01
C LYS A 510 8.94 31.10 41.33
N ASN A 511 7.96 30.56 42.03
CA ASN A 511 6.99 29.58 41.52
C ASN A 511 5.62 30.27 41.51
N ILE A 512 5.12 30.63 40.32
CA ILE A 512 3.86 31.36 40.13
C ILE A 512 2.85 30.38 39.51
N GLN A 513 2.04 29.75 40.36
CA GLN A 513 0.92 28.91 39.90
C GLN A 513 -0.29 29.79 39.57
N HIS A 514 -1.11 29.34 38.62
CA HIS A 514 -2.39 30.00 38.35
C HIS A 514 -3.23 30.09 39.64
N PRO A 515 -3.80 31.26 39.98
CA PRO A 515 -4.54 31.45 41.24
C PRO A 515 -5.76 30.54 41.35
N ASP A 516 -6.40 30.24 40.22
CA ASP A 516 -7.59 29.37 40.14
C ASP A 516 -7.26 27.90 39.81
N TYR A 517 -6.00 27.47 39.95
CA TYR A 517 -5.64 26.08 39.72
C TYR A 517 -6.35 25.14 40.71
N ASP A 518 -7.12 24.18 40.19
CA ASP A 518 -7.82 23.17 40.98
C ASP A 518 -7.20 21.78 40.77
N TYR A 519 -6.62 21.25 41.84
CA TYR A 519 -5.97 19.94 41.85
C TYR A 519 -6.91 18.77 41.55
N ASN A 520 -8.19 18.86 41.92
CA ASN A 520 -9.13 17.74 41.73
C ASN A 520 -9.60 17.64 40.28
N THR A 521 -9.77 18.77 39.62
CA THR A 521 -10.25 18.85 38.25
C THR A 521 -9.13 19.03 37.22
N ALA A 522 -7.90 19.33 37.66
CA ALA A 522 -6.79 19.78 36.83
C ALA A 522 -7.09 21.05 36.02
N LYS A 523 -8.11 21.82 36.44
CA LYS A 523 -8.46 23.07 35.78
C LYS A 523 -7.39 24.13 36.03
N HIS A 524 -7.03 24.88 34.98
CA HIS A 524 -5.95 25.88 35.00
C HIS A 524 -4.59 25.29 35.45
N ASP A 525 -4.25 24.08 35.00
CA ASP A 525 -2.98 23.40 35.33
C ASP A 525 -1.77 24.04 34.62
N ILE A 526 -1.44 25.26 35.02
CA ILE A 526 -0.38 26.08 34.45
C ILE A 526 0.38 26.85 35.54
N ALA A 527 1.70 26.91 35.40
CA ALA A 527 2.59 27.67 36.27
C ALA A 527 3.74 28.29 35.48
N VAL A 528 4.20 29.45 35.94
CA VAL A 528 5.38 30.14 35.43
C VAL A 528 6.46 30.16 36.51
N LEU A 529 7.66 29.72 36.15
CA LEU A 529 8.83 29.71 37.02
C LEU A 529 9.77 30.84 36.61
N GLU A 530 10.21 31.65 37.59
CA GLU A 530 11.25 32.67 37.38
C GLU A 530 12.61 32.10 37.79
N LEU A 531 13.57 32.16 36.88
CA LEU A 531 14.94 31.68 37.07
C LEU A 531 15.81 32.68 37.84
N GLN A 532 16.76 32.18 38.63
CA GLN A 532 17.72 32.99 39.37
C GLN A 532 18.62 33.82 38.44
N SER A 533 19.04 33.22 37.32
CA SER A 533 19.85 33.85 36.28
C SER A 533 19.21 33.58 34.91
N SER A 534 19.38 34.52 33.98
CA SER A 534 18.91 34.33 32.60
C SER A 534 19.64 33.19 31.90
N LEU A 535 18.92 32.44 31.07
CA LEU A 535 19.47 31.46 30.16
C LEU A 535 20.19 32.16 29.01
N GLU A 536 21.36 31.62 28.65
CA GLU A 536 22.08 32.04 27.45
C GLU A 536 21.42 31.38 26.23
N PHE A 537 20.81 32.18 25.36
CA PHE A 537 20.20 31.67 24.14
C PHE A 537 21.26 31.30 23.10
N GLY A 538 20.96 30.27 22.32
CA GLY A 538 21.82 29.72 21.29
C GLY A 538 21.12 28.63 20.48
N PRO A 539 21.85 27.87 19.66
CA PRO A 539 21.26 26.83 18.81
C PRO A 539 20.45 25.77 19.57
N ASP A 540 20.84 25.47 20.81
CA ASP A 540 20.20 24.46 21.66
C ASP A 540 19.25 25.06 22.72
N VAL A 541 19.17 26.38 22.84
CA VAL A 541 18.38 27.08 23.88
C VAL A 541 17.70 28.31 23.27
N SER A 542 16.38 28.28 23.12
CA SER A 542 15.60 29.43 22.67
C SER A 542 14.16 29.35 23.17
N ALA A 543 13.44 30.47 23.14
CA ALA A 543 12.05 30.52 23.53
C ALA A 543 11.12 29.87 22.49
N VAL A 544 10.05 29.25 22.96
CA VAL A 544 8.91 28.85 22.11
C VAL A 544 8.05 30.07 21.79
N GLU A 545 7.49 30.11 20.59
CA GLU A 545 6.49 31.11 20.24
C GLU A 545 5.16 30.80 20.95
N LEU A 546 4.62 31.79 21.66
CA LEU A 546 3.32 31.69 22.28
C LEU A 546 2.23 32.10 21.30
N SER A 547 1.09 31.44 21.37
CA SER A 547 -0.10 31.85 20.65
C SER A 547 -0.49 33.29 21.01
N ALA A 548 -0.75 34.13 20.01
CA ALA A 548 -1.12 35.52 20.21
C ALA A 548 -2.61 35.68 20.52
N SER A 549 -3.44 34.71 20.13
CA SER A 549 -4.89 34.76 20.32
C SER A 549 -5.55 33.37 20.26
N GLU A 550 -6.80 33.28 20.73
CA GLU A 550 -7.62 32.06 20.56
C GLU A 550 -7.84 31.69 19.09
N ALA A 551 -7.75 32.66 18.15
CA ALA A 551 -7.88 32.40 16.73
C ALA A 551 -6.73 31.54 16.15
N ASP A 552 -5.60 31.47 16.86
CA ASP A 552 -4.45 30.64 16.48
C ASP A 552 -4.59 29.19 16.97
N THR A 553 -5.76 28.83 17.56
CA THR A 553 -6.05 27.45 17.97
C THR A 553 -6.00 26.52 16.77
N PRO A 554 -5.16 25.46 16.78
CA PRO A 554 -5.04 24.53 15.67
C PRO A 554 -6.36 23.85 15.29
N ALA A 555 -6.63 23.74 13.99
CA ALA A 555 -7.82 23.05 13.48
C ALA A 555 -7.81 21.55 13.81
N THR A 556 -8.98 20.93 13.90
CA THR A 556 -9.10 19.47 14.05
C THR A 556 -8.33 18.74 12.96
N LYS A 557 -7.62 17.66 13.33
CA LYS A 557 -6.67 16.88 12.51
C LYS A 557 -5.36 17.58 12.17
N ALA A 558 -5.14 18.83 12.58
CA ALA A 558 -3.81 19.43 12.52
C ALA A 558 -2.81 18.57 13.30
N LYS A 559 -1.55 18.58 12.87
CA LYS A 559 -0.49 17.80 13.49
C LYS A 559 0.18 18.60 14.59
N GLY A 560 0.43 17.95 15.72
CA GLY A 560 1.18 18.48 16.84
C GLY A 560 2.36 17.57 17.18
N LEU A 561 3.42 18.14 17.75
CA LEU A 561 4.55 17.39 18.29
C LEU A 561 4.49 17.45 19.81
N VAL A 562 4.65 16.29 20.44
CA VAL A 562 4.77 16.14 21.89
C VAL A 562 6.16 15.62 22.20
N GLY A 563 6.91 16.35 23.02
CA GLY A 563 8.26 16.00 23.45
C GLY A 563 8.36 15.84 24.96
N GLY A 564 9.23 14.94 25.42
CA GLY A 564 9.50 14.79 26.85
C GLY A 564 10.35 13.58 27.23
N TRP A 565 10.57 13.45 28.54
CA TRP A 565 11.25 12.32 29.19
C TRP A 565 10.25 11.42 29.93
N GLY A 566 9.00 11.41 29.47
CA GLY A 566 7.88 10.65 30.03
C GLY A 566 7.97 9.14 29.84
N ALA A 567 7.15 8.38 30.56
CA ALA A 567 7.18 6.92 30.49
C ALA A 567 6.86 6.40 29.08
N THR A 568 7.68 5.49 28.54
CA THR A 568 7.41 4.94 27.19
C THR A 568 6.43 3.77 27.20
N SER A 569 5.97 3.37 28.39
CA SER A 569 5.00 2.32 28.68
C SER A 569 4.43 2.53 30.08
N TYR A 570 3.14 2.21 30.27
CA TYR A 570 2.43 2.33 31.55
C TYR A 570 3.21 1.67 32.71
N GLY A 571 3.38 2.40 33.81
CA GLY A 571 4.02 1.90 35.05
C GLY A 571 5.55 1.77 35.04
N ARG A 572 6.26 2.28 34.02
CA ARG A 572 7.74 2.33 33.99
C ARG A 572 8.28 3.75 34.11
N GLY A 573 9.52 3.89 34.57
CA GLY A 573 10.24 5.18 34.52
C GLY A 573 10.51 5.65 33.09
N GLY A 574 10.57 6.97 32.92
CA GLY A 574 10.85 7.60 31.63
C GLY A 574 12.32 7.46 31.16
N PRO A 575 12.59 7.66 29.85
CA PRO A 575 13.93 7.53 29.28
C PRO A 575 14.84 8.68 29.72
N THR A 576 16.15 8.44 29.74
CA THR A 576 17.12 9.50 30.04
C THR A 576 17.30 10.50 28.91
N ASN A 577 17.05 10.07 27.66
CA ASN A 577 17.16 10.92 26.47
C ASN A 577 15.77 11.46 26.06
N LEU A 578 15.74 12.70 25.58
CA LEU A 578 14.54 13.37 25.10
C LEU A 578 13.97 12.62 23.91
N ARG A 579 12.68 12.35 23.97
CA ARG A 579 11.93 11.73 22.87
C ARG A 579 10.81 12.64 22.44
N PHE A 580 10.34 12.42 21.23
CA PHE A 580 9.15 13.09 20.73
C PHE A 580 8.29 12.17 19.89
N THR A 581 7.03 12.52 19.74
CA THR A 581 6.07 11.85 18.87
C THR A 581 5.10 12.84 18.25
N GLU A 582 4.53 12.48 17.11
CA GLU A 582 3.46 13.24 16.48
C GLU A 582 2.09 12.77 16.99
N VAL A 583 1.26 13.73 17.34
CA VAL A 583 -0.16 13.58 17.69
C VAL A 583 -1.02 14.40 16.73
N SER A 584 -2.33 14.16 16.73
CA SER A 584 -3.27 14.96 15.93
C SER A 584 -4.27 15.65 16.85
N ILE A 585 -4.65 16.88 16.50
CA ILE A 585 -5.65 17.65 17.23
C ILE A 585 -7.01 16.96 17.07
N VAL A 586 -7.67 16.70 18.20
CA VAL A 586 -8.94 16.00 18.30
C VAL A 586 -10.06 17.04 18.46
N ASP A 587 -11.21 16.75 17.84
CA ASP A 587 -12.40 17.57 18.01
C ASP A 587 -12.80 17.67 19.49
N HIS A 588 -13.03 18.89 19.98
CA HIS A 588 -13.28 19.14 21.40
C HIS A 588 -14.52 18.40 21.90
N LYS A 589 -15.63 18.39 21.15
CA LYS A 589 -16.87 17.68 21.55
C LYS A 589 -16.65 16.19 21.65
N ARG A 590 -15.90 15.62 20.71
CA ARG A 590 -15.51 14.21 20.76
C ARG A 590 -14.63 13.92 21.98
N CYS A 591 -13.70 14.81 22.30
CA CYS A 591 -12.84 14.69 23.47
C CYS A 591 -13.66 14.70 24.77
N VAL A 592 -14.52 15.71 24.98
CA VAL A 592 -15.45 15.76 26.12
C VAL A 592 -16.28 14.48 26.24
N SER A 593 -16.76 13.95 25.11
CA SER A 593 -17.52 12.68 25.10
C SER A 593 -16.67 11.50 25.55
N ALA A 594 -15.40 11.43 25.13
CA ALA A 594 -14.48 10.35 25.50
C ALA A 594 -14.08 10.38 26.98
N TYR A 595 -14.09 11.55 27.61
CA TYR A 595 -13.74 11.77 29.02
C TYR A 595 -14.98 11.93 29.92
N SER A 596 -16.18 11.52 29.47
CA SER A 596 -17.46 11.69 30.18
C SER A 596 -17.60 10.97 31.54
N GLY A 597 -16.55 10.27 32.00
CA GLY A 597 -16.47 9.61 33.32
C GLY A 597 -15.20 9.90 34.14
N SER A 598 -14.39 10.89 33.72
CA SER A 598 -13.15 11.31 34.38
C SER A 598 -13.16 12.82 34.69
N SER A 599 -12.13 13.33 35.36
CA SER A 599 -11.93 14.77 35.61
C SER A 599 -12.05 15.53 34.29
N GLY A 600 -13.06 16.41 34.19
CA GLY A 600 -13.60 16.86 32.92
C GLY A 600 -12.63 17.64 32.03
N VAL A 601 -12.81 17.48 30.71
CA VAL A 601 -12.25 18.35 29.68
C VAL A 601 -13.12 19.61 29.60
N ASP A 602 -12.52 20.79 29.68
CA ASP A 602 -13.22 22.08 29.62
C ASP A 602 -12.81 22.94 28.42
N ASP A 603 -13.52 24.05 28.19
CA ASP A 603 -13.33 24.91 27.01
C ASP A 603 -11.93 25.54 26.93
N VAL A 604 -11.10 25.47 27.97
CA VAL A 604 -9.71 25.95 27.95
C VAL A 604 -8.69 24.85 27.60
N ASN A 605 -9.16 23.64 27.25
CA ASN A 605 -8.32 22.53 26.81
C ASN A 605 -8.31 22.34 25.29
N ILE A 606 -7.11 22.13 24.74
CA ILE A 606 -6.91 21.58 23.40
C ILE A 606 -6.67 20.08 23.54
N CYS A 607 -7.47 19.27 22.85
CA CYS A 607 -7.29 17.83 22.83
C CYS A 607 -6.39 17.40 21.69
N ALA A 608 -5.44 16.52 21.99
CA ALA A 608 -4.55 15.92 21.01
C ALA A 608 -4.34 14.45 21.34
N GLY A 609 -4.20 13.62 20.31
CA GLY A 609 -3.97 12.20 20.49
C GLY A 609 -4.03 11.44 19.16
N VAL A 610 -3.98 10.12 19.25
CA VAL A 610 -4.17 9.22 18.11
C VAL A 610 -5.40 8.36 18.38
N GLU A 611 -6.36 8.35 17.46
CA GLU A 611 -7.67 7.70 17.69
C GLU A 611 -7.57 6.20 18.02
N VAL A 612 -6.57 5.51 17.49
CA VAL A 612 -6.30 4.09 17.77
C VAL A 612 -5.42 3.86 19.01
N GLY A 613 -5.06 4.94 19.74
CA GLY A 613 -4.16 4.91 20.88
C GLY A 613 -2.69 4.68 20.51
N GLY A 614 -1.88 4.34 21.52
CA GLY A 614 -0.47 3.95 21.37
C GLY A 614 0.55 5.09 21.29
N ARG A 615 0.11 6.36 21.26
CA ARG A 615 0.96 7.56 21.25
C ARG A 615 0.28 8.69 22.03
N ASP A 616 0.96 9.19 23.05
CA ASP A 616 0.51 10.32 23.87
C ASP A 616 1.69 10.95 24.66
N ALA A 617 1.43 12.07 25.34
CA ALA A 617 2.21 12.51 26.49
C ALA A 617 1.98 11.50 27.64
N CYS A 618 3.05 11.02 28.28
CA CYS A 618 2.96 9.99 29.31
C CYS A 618 3.80 10.32 30.54
#